data_AF-A0A9E0M841-F1
#
_entry.id   AF-A0A9E0M841-F1
#
_cell.length_a   1.000
_cell.length_b   1.000
_cell.length_c   1.000
_cell.angle_alpha   90.00
_cell.angle_beta   90.00
_cell.angle_gamma   90.00
#
_symmetry.space_group_name_H-M   'P 1'
#
loop_
_entity.id
_entity.type
_entity.pdbx_description
1 polymer ?
#
loop_
_entity_poly.entity_id
_entity_poly.type
_entity_poly.pdbx_seq_one_letter_code
_entity_poly.pdbx_strand_id
1 'polypeptide(L)'
;NASVVSALDEAALTWGVKVLRYEIKDLTPPAEILRSMQAQITAEREKRALIAASEGRRQEQINIATGEREAFIARSEGEKQAEINKAQGEAAAIIAVAEATAEAIRQVAQAIQQPGGEQAVQLKVAEKAVDAYAQLAQTNNTMIVPGNMTEVSALIGTAMALLQGGGRTAAVAPK
;
A
#
# COMPACT_ATOMS: atom_id res chain seq x y z
N ASN A 1 -33.32 55.18 -31.61
CA ASN A 1 -33.08 55.04 -33.06
C ASN A 1 -34.22 55.59 -33.91
N ALA A 2 -35.47 55.10 -33.82
CA ALA A 2 -36.58 55.68 -34.60
C ALA A 2 -36.87 57.16 -34.29
N SER A 3 -36.70 57.56 -33.02
CA SER A 3 -36.91 58.94 -32.56
C SER A 3 -35.99 59.97 -33.21
N VAL A 4 -34.73 59.61 -33.46
CA VAL A 4 -33.72 60.52 -34.02
C VAL A 4 -33.96 60.74 -35.51
N VAL A 5 -34.36 59.69 -36.24
CA VAL A 5 -34.70 59.77 -37.67
C VAL A 5 -35.93 60.64 -37.87
N SER A 6 -36.98 60.40 -37.07
CA SER A 6 -38.23 61.16 -37.18
C SER A 6 -38.03 62.66 -36.96
N ALA A 7 -37.22 63.04 -35.95
CA ALA A 7 -36.93 64.45 -35.68
C ALA A 7 -36.11 65.11 -36.81
N LEU A 8 -35.23 64.35 -37.47
CA LEU A 8 -34.39 64.87 -38.55
C LEU A 8 -35.17 65.01 -39.86
N ASP A 9 -36.04 64.03 -40.18
CA ASP A 9 -36.91 64.08 -41.36
C ASP A 9 -37.92 65.22 -41.27
N GLU A 10 -38.49 65.49 -40.09
CA GLU A 10 -39.41 66.59 -39.86
C GLU A 10 -38.76 67.96 -40.12
N ALA A 11 -37.51 68.15 -39.66
CA ALA A 11 -36.74 69.37 -39.91
C ALA A 11 -36.28 69.51 -41.38
N ALA A 12 -36.03 68.40 -42.09
CA ALA A 12 -35.54 68.40 -43.46
C ALA A 12 -36.64 68.66 -44.52
N LEU A 13 -37.91 68.41 -44.18
CA LEU A 13 -39.07 68.68 -45.05
C LEU A 13 -39.16 70.14 -45.49
N THR A 14 -38.81 71.09 -44.62
CA THR A 14 -38.83 72.53 -44.95
C THR A 14 -37.81 72.89 -46.04
N TRP A 15 -36.75 72.09 -46.21
CA TRP A 15 -35.65 72.35 -47.15
C TRP A 15 -35.71 71.43 -48.39
N GLY A 16 -36.69 70.53 -48.47
CA GLY A 16 -36.92 69.64 -49.62
C GLY A 16 -35.89 68.51 -49.77
N VAL A 17 -35.21 68.12 -48.69
CA VAL A 17 -34.14 67.09 -48.71
C VAL A 17 -34.60 65.85 -47.94
N LYS A 18 -34.34 64.64 -48.47
CA LYS A 18 -34.69 63.36 -47.81
C LYS A 18 -33.47 62.73 -47.15
N VAL A 19 -33.55 62.44 -45.86
CA VAL A 19 -32.46 61.77 -45.13
C VAL A 19 -32.48 60.27 -45.44
N LEU A 20 -31.37 59.73 -45.95
CA LEU A 20 -31.26 58.30 -46.30
C LEU A 20 -30.48 57.49 -45.26
N ARG A 21 -29.55 58.12 -44.54
CA ARG A 21 -28.72 57.49 -43.52
C ARG A 21 -28.24 58.53 -42.53
N TYR A 22 -28.28 58.20 -41.26
CA TYR A 22 -27.62 58.94 -40.20
C TYR A 22 -26.60 58.03 -39.52
N GLU A 23 -25.47 58.59 -39.14
CA GLU A 23 -24.42 57.90 -38.41
C GLU A 23 -23.96 58.85 -37.30
N ILE A 24 -24.04 58.38 -36.06
CA ILE A 24 -23.50 59.14 -34.93
C ILE A 24 -21.99 58.94 -35.02
N LYS A 25 -21.25 60.03 -35.26
CA LYS A 25 -19.79 59.98 -35.37
C LYS A 25 -19.16 59.82 -33.99
N ASP A 26 -19.08 60.91 -33.24
CA ASP A 26 -18.43 60.93 -31.94
C ASP A 26 -19.32 61.66 -30.93
N LEU A 27 -19.72 60.95 -29.89
CA LEU A 27 -20.32 61.54 -28.70
C LEU A 27 -19.22 61.60 -27.64
N THR A 28 -18.78 62.80 -27.28
CA THR A 28 -17.78 62.99 -26.22
C THR A 28 -18.51 63.26 -24.90
N PRO A 29 -18.72 62.23 -24.04
CA PRO A 29 -19.31 62.45 -22.73
C PRO A 29 -18.42 63.35 -21.87
N PRO A 30 -19.00 64.09 -20.91
CA PRO A 30 -18.23 64.91 -19.97
C PRO A 30 -17.20 64.07 -19.20
N ALA A 31 -16.02 64.65 -18.95
CA ALA A 31 -14.90 63.97 -18.31
C ALA A 31 -15.24 63.35 -16.94
N GLU A 32 -16.18 63.95 -16.20
CA GLU A 32 -16.63 63.46 -14.89
C GLU A 32 -17.39 62.12 -14.99
N ILE A 33 -18.22 61.95 -16.02
CA ILE A 33 -18.95 60.70 -16.28
C ILE A 33 -17.98 59.60 -16.71
N LEU A 34 -17.02 59.94 -17.59
CA LEU A 34 -15.97 59.01 -18.00
C LEU A 34 -15.14 58.50 -16.82
N ARG A 35 -14.71 59.40 -15.93
CA ARG A 35 -13.95 59.02 -14.73
C ARG A 35 -14.74 58.10 -13.80
N SER A 36 -16.02 58.41 -13.58
CA SER A 36 -16.90 57.61 -12.72
C SER A 36 -17.17 56.22 -13.32
N MET A 37 -17.39 56.16 -14.63
CA MET A 37 -17.55 54.90 -15.37
C MET A 37 -16.26 54.07 -15.33
N GLN A 38 -15.10 54.69 -15.53
CA GLN A 38 -13.80 54.01 -15.45
C GLN A 38 -13.55 53.43 -14.05
N ALA A 39 -13.87 54.19 -12.99
CA ALA A 39 -13.74 53.74 -11.61
C ALA A 39 -14.66 52.55 -11.32
N GLN A 40 -15.92 52.60 -11.78
CA GLN A 40 -16.86 51.50 -11.63
C GLN A 40 -16.42 50.24 -12.38
N ILE A 41 -15.95 50.37 -13.63
CA ILE A 41 -15.44 49.24 -14.42
C ILE A 41 -14.23 48.61 -13.72
N THR A 42 -13.33 49.44 -13.19
CA THR A 42 -12.14 48.96 -12.47
C THR A 42 -12.54 48.20 -11.21
N ALA A 43 -13.44 48.74 -10.40
CA ALA A 43 -13.95 48.08 -9.20
C ALA A 43 -14.66 46.75 -9.51
N GLU A 44 -15.48 46.69 -10.57
CA GLU A 44 -16.17 45.47 -10.99
C GLU A 44 -15.17 44.42 -11.50
N ARG A 45 -14.13 44.85 -12.24
CA ARG A 45 -13.04 43.96 -12.68
C ARG A 45 -12.25 43.41 -11.50
N GLU A 46 -11.89 44.26 -10.54
CA GLU A 46 -11.18 43.84 -9.32
C GLU A 46 -12.01 42.85 -8.51
N LYS A 47 -13.30 43.13 -8.33
CA LYS A 47 -14.23 42.22 -7.66
C LYS A 47 -14.30 40.86 -8.37
N ARG A 48 -14.45 40.84 -9.70
CA ARG A 48 -14.49 39.60 -10.48
C ARG A 48 -13.17 38.84 -10.41
N ALA A 49 -12.04 39.54 -10.48
CA ALA A 49 -10.72 38.93 -10.35
C ALA A 49 -10.53 38.30 -8.97
N LEU A 50 -10.97 38.98 -7.90
CA LEU A 50 -10.88 38.46 -6.53
C LEU A 50 -11.74 37.21 -6.32
N ILE A 51 -12.98 37.21 -6.84
CA ILE A 51 -13.88 36.06 -6.78
C ILE A 51 -13.27 34.88 -7.54
N ALA A 52 -12.82 35.10 -8.79
CA ALA A 52 -12.20 34.06 -9.60
C ALA A 52 -10.94 33.48 -8.93
N ALA A 53 -10.11 34.33 -8.33
CA ALA A 53 -8.92 33.87 -7.59
C ALA A 53 -9.29 33.08 -6.33
N SER A 54 -10.35 33.46 -5.62
CA SER A 54 -10.83 32.73 -4.44
C SER A 54 -11.42 31.37 -4.81
N GLU A 55 -12.20 31.30 -5.89
CA GLU A 55 -12.77 30.06 -6.42
C GLU A 55 -11.68 29.13 -6.94
N GLY A 56 -10.69 29.68 -7.66
CA GLY A 56 -9.51 28.94 -8.11
C GLY A 56 -8.75 28.29 -6.95
N ARG A 57 -8.45 29.07 -5.89
CA ARG A 57 -7.80 28.54 -4.68
C ARG A 57 -8.62 27.47 -3.97
N ARG A 58 -9.95 27.65 -3.88
CA ARG A 58 -10.84 26.65 -3.29
C ARG A 58 -10.81 25.35 -4.11
N GLN A 59 -10.90 25.45 -5.43
CA GLN A 59 -10.90 24.29 -6.32
C GLN A 59 -9.55 23.56 -6.28
N GLU A 60 -8.45 24.31 -6.27
CA GLU A 60 -7.10 23.77 -6.10
C GLU A 60 -6.98 22.95 -4.81
N GLN A 61 -7.39 23.52 -3.67
CA GLN A 61 -7.34 22.82 -2.38
C GLN A 61 -8.23 21.56 -2.36
N ILE A 62 -9.41 21.62 -2.98
CA ILE A 62 -10.28 20.43 -3.11
C ILE A 62 -9.61 19.36 -3.95
N ASN A 63 -8.99 19.73 -5.08
CA ASN A 63 -8.32 18.80 -5.97
C ASN A 63 -7.12 18.14 -5.29
N ILE A 64 -6.31 18.92 -4.55
CA ILE A 64 -5.18 18.40 -3.77
C ILE A 64 -5.70 17.43 -2.70
N ALA A 65 -6.66 17.83 -1.88
CA ALA A 65 -7.19 16.98 -0.81
C ALA A 65 -7.84 15.69 -1.34
N THR A 66 -8.52 15.77 -2.49
CA THR A 66 -9.13 14.61 -3.14
C THR A 66 -8.04 13.67 -3.68
N GLY A 67 -7.03 14.22 -4.37
CA GLY A 67 -5.91 13.45 -4.87
C GLY A 67 -5.10 12.78 -3.75
N GLU A 68 -4.86 13.47 -2.64
CA GLU A 68 -4.20 12.90 -1.46
C GLU A 68 -5.00 11.76 -0.84
N ARG A 69 -6.32 11.94 -0.71
CA ARG A 69 -7.22 10.89 -0.21
C ARG A 69 -7.21 9.67 -1.12
N GLU A 70 -7.36 9.86 -2.42
CA GLU A 70 -7.35 8.77 -3.40
C GLU A 70 -6.02 8.05 -3.41
N ALA A 71 -4.90 8.78 -3.38
CA ALA A 71 -3.57 8.21 -3.31
C ALA A 71 -3.36 7.41 -2.01
N PHE A 72 -3.87 7.90 -0.87
CA PHE A 72 -3.79 7.20 0.41
C PHE A 72 -4.59 5.89 0.39
N ILE A 73 -5.82 5.91 -0.14
CA ILE A 73 -6.66 4.71 -0.27
C ILE A 73 -5.98 3.70 -1.19
N ALA A 74 -5.53 4.12 -2.37
CA ALA A 74 -4.87 3.24 -3.33
C ALA A 74 -3.59 2.61 -2.74
N ARG A 75 -2.81 3.39 -1.97
CA ARG A 75 -1.63 2.85 -1.28
C ARG A 75 -2.02 1.82 -0.22
N SER A 76 -3.00 2.11 0.62
CA SER A 76 -3.45 1.19 1.67
C SER A 76 -4.02 -0.11 1.10
N GLU A 77 -4.81 -0.02 0.03
CA GLU A 77 -5.33 -1.20 -0.68
C GLU A 77 -4.19 -2.01 -1.34
N GLY A 78 -3.22 -1.32 -1.95
CA GLY A 78 -2.03 -1.94 -2.50
C GLY A 78 -1.19 -2.66 -1.46
N GLU A 79 -0.97 -2.05 -0.29
CA GLU A 79 -0.25 -2.66 0.84
C GLU A 79 -0.98 -3.90 1.37
N LYS A 80 -2.30 -3.80 1.59
CA LYS A 80 -3.12 -4.94 2.00
C LYS A 80 -3.03 -6.09 0.98
N GLN A 81 -3.14 -5.78 -0.30
CA GLN A 81 -3.07 -6.80 -1.35
C GLN A 81 -1.67 -7.41 -1.44
N ALA A 82 -0.62 -6.60 -1.29
CA ALA A 82 0.76 -7.08 -1.28
C ALA A 82 1.01 -8.03 -0.10
N GLU A 83 0.50 -7.71 1.10
CA GLU A 83 0.61 -8.56 2.27
C GLU A 83 -0.14 -9.88 2.10
N ILE A 84 -1.36 -9.85 1.54
CA ILE A 84 -2.11 -11.07 1.19
C ILE A 84 -1.32 -11.93 0.20
N ASN A 85 -0.82 -11.32 -0.89
CA ASN A 85 -0.06 -12.05 -1.91
C ASN A 85 1.21 -12.67 -1.33
N LYS A 86 1.90 -11.94 -0.43
CA LYS A 86 3.08 -12.46 0.27
C LYS A 86 2.72 -13.64 1.16
N ALA A 87 1.70 -13.51 2.00
CA ALA A 87 1.24 -14.58 2.88
C ALA A 87 0.79 -15.83 2.10
N GLN A 88 0.09 -15.65 0.97
CA GLN A 88 -0.29 -16.73 0.08
C GLN A 88 0.92 -17.39 -0.58
N GLY A 89 1.90 -16.60 -1.04
CA GLY A 89 3.15 -17.11 -1.60
C GLY A 89 3.96 -17.92 -0.59
N GLU A 90 4.06 -17.43 0.65
CA GLU A 90 4.72 -18.15 1.75
C GLU A 90 3.99 -19.44 2.10
N ALA A 91 2.66 -19.42 2.21
CA ALA A 91 1.86 -20.62 2.46
C ALA A 91 2.04 -21.67 1.34
N ALA A 92 1.97 -21.23 0.08
CA ALA A 92 2.20 -22.11 -1.07
C ALA A 92 3.61 -22.70 -1.08
N ALA A 93 4.63 -21.88 -0.74
CA ALA A 93 6.01 -22.36 -0.63
C ALA A 93 6.17 -23.41 0.48
N ILE A 94 5.58 -23.19 1.65
CA ILE A 94 5.61 -24.16 2.77
C ILE A 94 4.95 -25.47 2.36
N ILE A 95 3.79 -25.41 1.71
CA ILE A 95 3.08 -26.61 1.23
C ILE A 95 3.95 -27.36 0.21
N ALA A 96 4.53 -26.65 -0.77
CA ALA A 96 5.38 -27.26 -1.77
C ALA A 96 6.63 -27.94 -1.15
N VAL A 97 7.26 -27.29 -0.16
CA VAL A 97 8.40 -27.87 0.57
C VAL A 97 7.96 -29.09 1.39
N ALA A 98 6.81 -29.02 2.06
CA ALA A 98 6.29 -30.13 2.86
C ALA A 98 5.93 -31.33 1.99
N GLU A 99 5.30 -31.11 0.82
CA GLU A 99 4.99 -32.15 -0.16
C GLU A 99 6.25 -32.77 -0.73
N ALA A 100 7.23 -31.97 -1.13
CA ALA A 100 8.52 -32.45 -1.61
C ALA A 100 9.26 -33.27 -0.54
N THR A 101 9.21 -32.82 0.72
CA THR A 101 9.82 -33.54 1.85
C THR A 101 9.11 -34.87 2.11
N ALA A 102 7.78 -34.87 2.10
CA ALA A 102 7.00 -36.10 2.25
C ALA A 102 7.29 -37.09 1.13
N GLU A 103 7.40 -36.63 -0.11
CA GLU A 103 7.76 -37.45 -1.26
C GLU A 103 9.19 -38.00 -1.14
N ALA A 104 10.16 -37.17 -0.74
CA ALA A 104 11.52 -37.61 -0.49
C ALA A 104 11.57 -38.69 0.60
N ILE A 105 10.84 -38.53 1.71
CA ILE A 105 10.76 -39.54 2.78
C ILE A 105 10.14 -40.84 2.25
N ARG A 106 9.08 -40.77 1.44
CA ARG A 106 8.48 -41.95 0.80
C ARG A 106 9.48 -42.69 -0.07
N GLN A 107 10.26 -41.98 -0.89
CA GLN A 107 11.28 -42.58 -1.74
C GLN A 107 12.40 -43.22 -0.92
N VAL A 108 12.86 -42.57 0.15
CA VAL A 108 13.84 -43.14 1.08
C VAL A 108 13.29 -44.40 1.75
N ALA A 109 12.05 -44.38 2.22
CA ALA A 109 11.42 -45.55 2.84
C ALA A 109 11.32 -46.73 1.86
N GLN A 110 11.00 -46.49 0.59
CA GLN A 110 11.02 -47.52 -0.45
C GLN A 110 12.43 -48.06 -0.71
N ALA A 111 13.44 -47.20 -0.74
CA ALA A 111 14.83 -47.62 -0.93
C ALA A 111 15.34 -48.49 0.23
N ILE A 112 14.91 -48.21 1.48
CA ILE A 112 15.26 -49.01 2.67
C ILE A 112 14.71 -50.44 2.58
N GLN A 113 13.52 -50.61 2.02
CA GLN A 113 12.90 -51.93 1.87
C GLN A 113 13.61 -52.83 0.85
N GLN A 114 14.50 -52.29 0.02
CA GLN A 114 15.30 -53.09 -0.90
C GLN A 114 16.37 -53.92 -0.15
N PRO A 115 16.79 -55.08 -0.69
CA PRO A 115 17.78 -55.94 -0.03
C PRO A 115 19.09 -55.18 0.22
N GLY A 116 19.52 -55.09 1.49
CA GLY A 116 20.71 -54.33 1.91
C GLY A 116 20.46 -52.84 2.23
N GLY A 117 19.23 -52.35 2.05
CA GLY A 117 18.86 -50.95 2.33
C GLY A 117 19.02 -50.54 3.79
N GLU A 118 18.64 -51.40 4.75
CA GLU A 118 18.82 -51.13 6.19
C GLU A 118 20.30 -50.99 6.57
N GLN A 119 21.18 -51.81 5.99
CA GLN A 119 22.62 -51.78 6.23
C GLN A 119 23.24 -50.50 5.63
N ALA A 120 22.80 -50.10 4.44
CA ALA A 120 23.22 -48.85 3.81
C ALA A 120 22.80 -47.61 4.62
N VAL A 121 21.60 -47.61 5.22
CA VAL A 121 21.15 -46.52 6.09
C VAL A 121 21.96 -46.45 7.38
N GLN A 122 22.23 -47.59 8.04
CA GLN A 122 23.06 -47.60 9.25
C GLN A 122 24.45 -47.03 9.00
N LEU A 123 25.10 -47.42 7.89
CA LEU A 123 26.38 -46.84 7.49
C LEU A 123 26.27 -45.32 7.24
N LYS A 124 25.22 -44.87 6.53
CA LYS A 124 25.01 -43.45 6.23
C LYS A 124 24.77 -42.60 7.48
N VAL A 125 24.04 -43.13 8.47
CA VAL A 125 23.84 -42.46 9.77
C VAL A 125 25.16 -42.38 10.54
N ALA A 126 25.98 -43.44 10.52
CA ALA A 126 27.29 -43.44 11.14
C ALA A 126 28.24 -42.41 10.48
N GLU A 127 28.30 -42.34 9.15
CA GLU A 127 29.05 -41.30 8.42
C GLU A 127 28.61 -39.88 8.82
N LYS A 128 27.30 -39.60 8.80
CA LYS A 128 26.77 -38.28 9.19
C LYS A 128 27.04 -37.93 10.64
N ALA A 129 26.99 -38.91 11.55
CA ALA A 129 27.32 -38.69 12.95
C ALA A 129 28.80 -38.29 13.09
N VAL A 130 29.71 -39.01 12.43
CA VAL A 130 31.14 -38.69 12.43
C VAL A 130 31.41 -37.31 11.83
N ASP A 131 30.77 -36.96 10.71
CA ASP A 131 30.89 -35.63 10.08
C ASP A 131 30.38 -34.50 11.00
N ALA A 132 29.23 -34.72 11.66
CA ALA A 132 28.68 -33.77 12.62
C ALA A 132 29.59 -33.59 13.83
N TYR A 133 30.15 -34.69 14.36
CA TYR A 133 31.16 -34.66 15.41
C TYR A 133 32.44 -33.93 14.96
N ALA A 134 32.87 -34.11 13.71
CA ALA A 134 34.03 -33.40 13.16
C ALA A 134 33.80 -31.89 13.05
N GLN A 135 32.60 -31.45 12.61
CA GLN A 135 32.24 -30.03 12.60
C GLN A 135 32.13 -29.43 14.01
N LEU A 136 31.59 -30.20 14.97
CA LEU A 136 31.51 -29.78 16.37
C LEU A 136 32.90 -29.62 16.98
N ALA A 137 33.81 -30.55 16.70
CA ALA A 137 35.21 -30.52 17.13
C ALA A 137 36.01 -29.36 16.51
N GLN A 138 35.63 -28.88 15.32
CA GLN A 138 36.23 -27.70 14.69
C GLN A 138 35.70 -26.37 15.26
N THR A 139 34.46 -26.36 15.78
CA THR A 139 33.78 -25.11 16.21
C THR A 139 33.88 -24.85 17.72
N ASN A 140 34.02 -25.89 18.56
CA ASN A 140 34.13 -25.76 20.02
C ASN A 140 35.40 -26.43 20.55
N ASN A 141 36.39 -25.62 20.97
CA ASN A 141 37.65 -26.08 21.56
C ASN A 141 37.55 -26.43 23.07
N THR A 142 36.34 -26.69 23.58
CA THR A 142 36.10 -27.12 24.97
C THR A 142 35.30 -28.40 24.96
N MET A 143 36.03 -29.51 24.87
CA MET A 143 35.51 -30.85 24.97
C MET A 143 35.29 -31.19 26.46
N ILE A 144 34.05 -31.07 26.95
CA ILE A 144 33.64 -31.72 28.20
C ILE A 144 33.25 -33.15 27.82
N VAL A 145 34.23 -34.04 27.80
CA VAL A 145 34.00 -35.48 27.87
C VAL A 145 33.78 -35.80 29.35
N PRO A 146 32.59 -36.24 29.78
CA PRO A 146 32.41 -36.78 31.12
C PRO A 146 33.27 -38.05 31.22
N GLY A 147 34.38 -37.97 31.97
CA GLY A 147 35.23 -39.13 32.25
C GLY A 147 34.57 -40.18 33.16
N ASN A 148 33.34 -39.93 33.64
CA ASN A 148 32.66 -40.77 34.62
C ASN A 148 31.26 -41.17 34.13
N MET A 149 31.10 -42.46 33.79
CA MET A 149 29.81 -43.08 33.40
C MET A 149 28.72 -43.04 34.51
N THR A 150 29.08 -42.61 35.72
CA THR A 150 28.19 -42.50 36.89
C THR A 150 27.26 -41.29 36.82
N GLU A 151 27.65 -40.17 36.21
CA GLU A 151 26.80 -38.98 36.10
C GLU A 151 25.69 -39.15 35.05
N VAL A 152 25.98 -39.86 33.95
CA VAL A 152 24.98 -40.22 32.93
C VAL A 152 23.91 -41.15 33.51
N SER A 153 24.31 -42.08 34.38
CA SER A 153 23.38 -42.97 35.09
C SER A 153 22.47 -42.21 36.07
N ALA A 154 22.99 -41.18 36.73
CA ALA A 154 22.20 -40.31 37.62
C ALA A 154 21.19 -39.43 36.85
N LEU A 155 21.59 -38.94 35.67
CA LEU A 155 20.69 -38.18 34.78
C LEU A 155 19.56 -39.05 34.21
N ILE A 156 19.88 -40.30 33.82
CA ILE A 156 18.88 -41.26 33.36
C ILE A 156 17.95 -41.69 34.51
N GLY A 157 18.50 -41.88 35.72
CA GLY A 157 17.71 -42.22 36.92
C GLY A 157 16.71 -41.12 37.30
N THR A 158 17.11 -39.85 37.22
CA THR A 158 16.21 -38.71 37.46
C THR A 158 15.16 -38.54 36.36
N ALA A 159 15.52 -38.75 35.09
CA ALA A 159 14.56 -38.74 33.98
C ALA A 159 13.53 -39.89 34.09
N MET A 160 13.97 -41.09 34.47
CA MET A 160 13.09 -42.25 34.69
C MET A 160 12.18 -42.07 35.91
N ALA A 161 12.67 -41.43 36.97
CA ALA A 161 11.87 -41.11 38.16
C ALA A 161 10.77 -40.08 37.85
N LEU A 162 11.02 -39.08 36.99
CA LEU A 162 10.00 -38.14 36.52
C LEU A 162 8.96 -38.82 35.62
N LEU A 163 9.38 -39.77 34.78
CA LEU A 163 8.48 -40.58 33.96
C LEU A 163 7.63 -41.57 34.79
N GLN A 164 8.18 -42.17 35.85
CA GLN A 164 7.43 -43.03 36.77
C GLN A 164 6.53 -42.25 37.74
N GLY A 165 6.92 -41.05 38.14
CA GLY A 165 6.14 -40.15 38.99
C GLY A 165 4.94 -39.50 38.29
N GLY A 166 4.98 -39.34 36.96
CA GLY A 166 3.90 -38.75 36.15
C GLY A 166 2.69 -39.66 35.91
N GLY A 167 2.75 -40.94 36.29
CA GLY A 167 1.69 -41.92 36.00
C GLY A 167 0.60 -42.09 37.07
N ARG A 168 0.60 -41.30 38.15
CA ARG A 168 -0.26 -41.58 39.32
C ARG A 168 -0.98 -40.38 39.95
N THR A 169 -1.47 -39.42 39.17
CA THR A 169 -2.51 -38.47 39.65
C THR A 169 -3.28 -37.84 38.49
N ALA A 170 -4.36 -38.47 38.03
CA ALA A 170 -5.46 -37.78 37.33
C ALA A 170 -6.68 -38.71 37.20
N ALA A 171 -7.30 -39.05 38.33
CA ALA A 171 -8.68 -39.51 38.34
C ALA A 171 -9.38 -38.87 39.54
N VAL A 172 -10.17 -37.83 39.27
CA VAL A 172 -11.43 -37.47 39.94
C VAL A 172 -11.98 -36.21 39.23
N ALA A 173 -13.15 -36.37 38.62
CA ALA A 173 -14.11 -35.33 38.25
C ALA A 173 -15.44 -35.70 38.96
N PRO A 174 -16.54 -34.92 38.90
CA PRO A 174 -16.73 -33.47 38.88
C PRO A 174 -17.72 -33.01 40.00
N LYS A 175 -17.86 -31.69 40.21
CA LYS A 175 -19.11 -31.05 40.64
C LYS A 175 -19.18 -29.65 40.03
#